data_AF-A0A485BU26-F1
#
_entry.id   AF-A0A485BU26-F1
#
_cell.length_a   1.000
_cell.length_b   1.000
_cell.length_c   1.000
_cell.angle_alpha   90.00
_cell.angle_beta   90.00
_cell.angle_gamma   90.00
#
_symmetry.space_group_name_H-M   'P 1'
#
loop_
_entity.id
_entity.type
_entity.pdbx_description
1 polymer ?
#
loop_
_entity_poly.entity_id
_entity_poly.type
_entity_poly.pdbx_seq_one_letter_code
_entity_poly.pdbx_strand_id
1 'polypeptide(L)' 'MSENHMILNLFFFNPQGDYRFSWRHPQAPGKEIFTLGYYAELAKKAEAATLDAIFVADHIAIWDTVPSA' A
#
# COMPACT_ATOMS: atom_id res chain seq x y z
N MET A 1 -12.10 12.89 30.71
CA MET A 1 -10.85 12.57 29.99
C MET A 1 -11.20 12.56 28.51
N SER A 2 -10.51 13.31 27.66
CA SER A 2 -10.74 13.21 26.22
C SER A 2 -10.18 11.86 25.75
N GLU A 3 -11.05 10.95 25.32
CA GLU A 3 -10.64 9.77 24.58
C GLU A 3 -10.24 10.24 23.19
N ASN A 4 -8.95 10.56 23.02
CA ASN A 4 -8.43 10.90 21.72
C ASN A 4 -8.29 9.60 20.92
N HIS A 5 -9.22 9.40 19.98
CA HIS A 5 -9.14 8.32 19.00
C HIS A 5 -7.85 8.44 18.18
N MET A 6 -7.07 7.37 18.13
CA MET A 6 -5.88 7.31 17.29
C MET A 6 -6.30 6.93 15.88
N ILE A 7 -6.03 7.82 14.91
CA ILE A 7 -6.33 7.56 13.50
C ILE A 7 -5.22 6.69 12.92
N LEU A 8 -5.59 5.50 12.41
CA LEU A 8 -4.69 4.53 11.80
C LEU A 8 -5.17 4.20 10.38
N ASN A 9 -4.32 4.47 9.39
CA ASN A 9 -4.64 4.25 7.99
C ASN A 9 -3.77 3.15 7.38
N LEU A 10 -4.37 2.32 6.51
CA LEU A 10 -3.62 1.42 5.64
C LEU A 10 -2.96 2.23 4.53
N PHE A 11 -1.64 2.33 4.55
CA PHE A 11 -0.89 2.94 3.47
C PHE A 11 -0.57 1.91 2.37
N PHE A 12 -0.93 2.25 1.13
CA PHE A 12 -0.63 1.46 -0.05
C PHE A 12 0.01 2.35 -1.13
N PHE A 13 1.14 1.89 -1.67
CA PHE A 13 1.81 2.50 -2.82
C PHE A 13 2.07 1.43 -3.87
N ASN A 14 1.60 1.68 -5.10
CA ASN A 14 1.59 0.68 -6.15
C ASN A 14 3.04 0.30 -6.55
N PRO A 15 3.41 -1.01 -6.56
CA PRO A 15 2.52 -2.16 -6.37
C PRO A 15 2.52 -2.83 -4.99
N GLN A 16 3.46 -2.52 -4.11
CA GLN A 16 3.75 -3.39 -2.96
C GLN A 16 4.08 -2.66 -1.66
N GLY A 17 3.74 -1.37 -1.57
CA GLY A 17 4.07 -0.50 -0.44
C GLY A 17 5.32 0.34 -0.67
N ASP A 18 5.77 1.03 0.38
CA ASP A 18 6.84 2.04 0.31
C ASP A 18 8.25 1.43 0.13
N TYR A 19 8.45 0.20 0.60
CA TYR A 19 9.77 -0.42 0.54
C TYR A 19 10.11 -0.91 -0.88
N ARG A 20 11.02 -0.19 -1.56
CA ARG A 20 11.40 -0.38 -2.98
C ARG A 20 11.78 -1.80 -3.40
N PHE A 21 12.22 -2.64 -2.46
CA PHE A 21 12.67 -4.01 -2.73
C PHE A 21 11.79 -5.07 -2.06
N SER A 22 10.58 -4.71 -1.60
CA SER A 22 9.67 -5.65 -0.93
C SER A 22 9.30 -6.84 -1.83
N TRP A 23 9.29 -6.64 -3.14
CA TRP A 23 9.02 -7.67 -4.16
C TRP A 23 9.95 -8.87 -4.14
N ARG A 24 11.11 -8.75 -3.48
CA ARG A 24 12.05 -9.87 -3.33
C ARG A 24 11.69 -10.80 -2.18
N HIS A 25 10.79 -10.40 -1.29
CA HIS A 25 10.40 -11.21 -0.14
C HIS A 25 9.61 -12.45 -0.60
N PRO A 26 9.85 -13.65 -0.02
CA PRO A 26 9.13 -14.87 -0.43
C PRO A 26 7.61 -14.80 -0.28
N GLN A 27 7.11 -13.91 0.58
CA GLN A 27 5.68 -13.67 0.80
C GLN A 27 5.17 -12.39 0.12
N ALA A 28 5.98 -11.76 -0.74
CA ALA A 28 5.53 -10.60 -1.49
C ALA A 28 4.42 -11.01 -2.46
N PRO A 29 3.43 -10.13 -2.69
CA PRO A 29 2.41 -10.40 -3.68
C PRO A 29 3.02 -10.46 -5.09
N GLY A 30 2.50 -11.38 -5.90
CA GLY A 30 2.88 -11.60 -7.28
C GLY A 30 2.13 -10.69 -8.25
N LYS A 31 1.56 -11.28 -9.31
CA LYS A 31 0.82 -10.55 -10.36
C LYS A 31 -0.60 -10.16 -9.95
N GLU A 32 -1.09 -10.67 -8.84
CA GLU A 32 -2.42 -10.34 -8.29
C GLU A 32 -2.58 -8.85 -7.98
N ILE A 33 -1.49 -8.11 -7.76
CA ILE A 33 -1.45 -6.65 -7.61
C ILE A 33 -2.14 -5.89 -8.77
N PHE A 34 -2.28 -6.52 -9.94
CA PHE A 34 -2.94 -5.94 -11.11
C PHE A 34 -4.43 -6.27 -11.19
N THR A 35 -4.98 -6.95 -10.18
CA THR A 35 -6.37 -7.39 -10.15
C THR A 35 -7.16 -6.59 -9.13
N LEU A 36 -8.43 -6.29 -9.42
CA LEU A 36 -9.33 -5.67 -8.46
C LEU A 36 -9.49 -6.50 -7.18
N GLY A 37 -9.44 -7.83 -7.28
CA GLY A 37 -9.59 -8.74 -6.15
C GLY A 37 -8.53 -8.53 -5.07
N TYR A 38 -7.28 -8.24 -5.46
CA TYR A 38 -6.22 -7.95 -4.50
C TYR A 38 -6.55 -6.71 -3.63
N TYR A 39 -7.01 -5.63 -4.25
CA TYR A 39 -7.40 -4.41 -3.53
C TYR A 39 -8.64 -4.62 -2.65
N ALA A 40 -9.62 -5.40 -3.13
CA ALA A 40 -10.79 -5.75 -2.34
C ALA A 40 -10.41 -6.55 -1.07
N GLU A 41 -9.47 -7.49 -1.17
CA GLU A 41 -9.00 -8.25 -0.01
C GLU A 41 -8.17 -7.38 0.96
N LEU A 42 -7.39 -6.41 0.46
CA LEU A 42 -6.73 -5.42 1.33
C LEU A 42 -7.75 -4.57 2.10
N ALA A 43 -8.82 -4.14 1.44
CA ALA A 43 -9.88 -3.36 2.09
C ALA A 43 -10.58 -4.16 3.20
N LYS A 44 -10.98 -5.41 2.92
CA LYS A 44 -11.56 -6.30 3.93
C LYS A 44 -10.64 -6.50 5.14
N LYS A 45 -9.33 -6.63 4.91
CA LYS A 45 -8.34 -6.75 5.99
C LYS A 45 -8.22 -5.46 6.81
N ALA A 46 -8.27 -4.29 6.17
CA ALA A 46 -8.26 -3.01 6.85
C ALA A 46 -9.50 -2.81 7.72
N GLU A 47 -10.68 -3.14 7.19
CA GLU A 47 -11.95 -3.11 7.92
C GLU A 47 -11.93 -4.05 9.13
N ALA A 48 -11.46 -5.29 8.96
CA ALA A 48 -11.33 -6.26 10.05
C ALA A 48 -10.33 -5.81 11.14
N ALA A 49 -9.35 -4.98 10.78
CA ALA A 49 -8.37 -4.39 11.70
C ALA A 49 -8.80 -3.01 12.23
N THR A 50 -10.04 -2.58 11.97
CA THR A 50 -10.61 -1.29 12.41
C THR A 50 -9.75 -0.08 12.03
N LEU A 51 -9.11 -0.11 10.86
CA LEU A 51 -8.40 1.03 10.31
C LEU A 51 -9.39 2.08 9.80
N ASP A 52 -9.08 3.36 9.98
CA ASP A 52 -9.98 4.48 9.68
C ASP A 52 -10.12 4.73 8.18
N ALA A 53 -9.03 4.53 7.42
CA ALA A 53 -9.04 4.73 5.99
C ALA A 53 -7.95 3.91 5.28
N ILE A 54 -8.12 3.78 3.96
CA ILE A 54 -7.10 3.29 3.04
C ILE A 54 -6.54 4.49 2.29
N PHE A 55 -5.23 4.71 2.40
CA PHE A 55 -4.52 5.75 1.69
C PHE A 55 -3.81 5.15 0.47
N VAL A 56 -4.24 5.52 -0.73
CA VAL A 56 -3.67 5.04 -1.99
C VAL A 56 -2.76 6.13 -2.58
N ALA A 57 -1.45 5.92 -2.49
CA ALA A 57 -0.46 6.81 -3.07
C ALA A 57 -0.20 6.45 -4.55
N ASP A 58 0.03 7.47 -5.38
CA ASP A 58 0.28 7.32 -6.81
C ASP A 58 1.28 8.37 -7.33
N HIS A 59 1.90 8.09 -8.47
CA HIS A 59 2.78 9.01 -9.19
C HIS A 59 2.63 8.84 -10.70
N ILE A 60 2.61 9.96 -11.43
CA ILE A 60 2.53 9.99 -12.89
C ILE A 60 3.87 10.30 -13.58
N ALA A 61 4.93 10.46 -12.79
CA ALA A 61 6.25 10.87 -13.27
C ALA A 61 7.33 9.89 -12.82
N ILE A 62 8.30 9.64 -13.70
CA ILE A 62 9.49 8.84 -13.37
C ILE A 62 10.51 9.76 -12.71
N TRP A 63 11.16 9.27 -11.67
CA TRP A 63 12.27 9.96 -11.02
C TRP A 63 13.48 9.88 -11.94
N ASP A 64 13.83 11.00 -12.59
CA ASP A 64 14.90 11.11 -13.59
C ASP A 64 16.19 11.74 -13.04
N THR A 65 16.26 11.94 -11.73
CA THR A 65 17.38 12.59 -11.04
C THR A 65 18.69 11.79 -11.10
N VAL A 66 18.64 10.54 -11.57
CA VAL A 66 19.81 9.67 -11.76
C VAL A 66 19.83 9.20 -13.21
N PRO A 67 20.92 9.40 -13.96
CA PRO A 67 21.04 8.90 -15.32
C PRO A 67 20.86 7.37 -15.37
N SER A 68 20.06 6.88 -16.31
CA SER A 68 20.07 5.45 -16.64
C SER A 68 21.39 5.12 -17.34
N ALA A 69 22.10 4.11 -16.83
CA ALA A 69 23.35 3.61 -17.40
C ALA A 69 23.11 2.89 -18.73
#